data_AF-A0A2V8IM39-F1
#
_entry.id   AF-A0A2V8IM39-F1
#
_cell.length_a   1.000
_cell.length_b   1.000
_cell.length_c   1.000
_cell.angle_alpha   90.00
_cell.angle_beta   90.00
_cell.angle_gamma   90.00
#
_symmetry.space_group_name_H-M   'P 1'
#
loop_
_entity.id
_entity.type
_entity.pdbx_description
1 polymer ?
#
loop_
_entity_poly.entity_id
_entity_poly.type
_entity_poly.pdbx_seq_one_letter_code
_entity_poly.pdbx_strand_id
1 'polypeptide(L)'
;MRGVKTDETIVQRKLPHAMPQVVVTNTESVKTQAPPPLRRRRVQPVVPPSPIRRRLLNYILALVTVVLVVDALVGDKGLIETMRARRQYANVAASLAVLRQQNALLRDDIRRLEEDPATIESIARQELGLMRPGELLFVVKDADKTR
;
A
#
# COMPACT_ATOMS: atom_id res chain seq x y z
N MET A 1 -63.91 -2.79 -41.84
CA MET A 1 -65.34 -3.01 -42.20
C MET A 1 -65.43 -3.27 -43.69
N ARG A 2 -66.39 -4.09 -44.12
CA ARG A 2 -66.52 -4.82 -45.41
C ARG A 2 -65.78 -6.15 -45.35
N GLY A 3 -66.37 -7.22 -44.83
CA GLY A 3 -67.76 -7.65 -44.98
C GLY A 3 -67.81 -8.62 -46.15
N VAL A 4 -67.36 -9.85 -45.88
CA VAL A 4 -67.50 -11.01 -46.77
C VAL A 4 -68.90 -11.57 -46.50
N LYS A 5 -69.72 -11.64 -47.55
CA LYS A 5 -71.01 -12.34 -47.54
C LYS A 5 -71.31 -12.85 -48.93
N THR A 6 -72.22 -13.82 -48.98
CA THR A 6 -72.83 -14.54 -50.12
C THR A 6 -72.08 -15.82 -50.51
N ASP A 7 -72.52 -16.97 -50.01
CA ASP A 7 -73.71 -17.79 -50.39
C ASP A 7 -73.34 -18.68 -51.58
N GLU A 8 -73.08 -19.97 -51.34
CA GLU A 8 -74.05 -21.07 -51.61
C GLU A 8 -74.54 -21.00 -53.06
N THR A 9 -74.20 -21.92 -53.96
CA THR A 9 -74.78 -23.27 -54.07
C THR A 9 -74.34 -23.85 -55.43
N ILE A 10 -74.37 -25.18 -55.61
CA ILE A 10 -74.84 -25.93 -56.82
C ILE A 10 -73.92 -27.09 -57.26
N VAL A 11 -74.37 -28.29 -56.88
CA VAL A 11 -74.61 -29.51 -57.70
C VAL A 11 -73.37 -30.23 -58.26
N GLN A 12 -72.98 -31.39 -57.68
CA GLN A 12 -73.36 -32.76 -58.14
C GLN A 12 -73.09 -32.97 -59.64
N ARG A 13 -72.41 -33.99 -60.16
CA ARG A 13 -72.20 -35.42 -59.84
C ARG A 13 -71.28 -35.94 -60.95
N LYS A 14 -70.30 -36.79 -60.65
CA LYS A 14 -70.08 -38.07 -61.36
C LYS A 14 -68.89 -38.84 -60.77
N LEU A 15 -69.22 -39.93 -60.08
CA LEU A 15 -68.38 -41.13 -59.91
C LEU A 15 -68.48 -41.97 -61.22
N PRO A 16 -67.56 -42.90 -61.56
CA PRO A 16 -67.37 -44.13 -60.78
C PRO A 16 -66.01 -44.87 -60.79
N HIS A 17 -65.80 -45.57 -59.68
CA HIS A 17 -65.36 -46.98 -59.53
C HIS A 17 -63.90 -47.38 -59.82
N ALA A 18 -63.21 -47.77 -58.75
CA ALA A 18 -62.58 -49.08 -58.63
C ALA A 18 -62.46 -49.47 -57.13
N MET A 19 -62.90 -50.68 -56.78
CA MET A 19 -62.70 -51.41 -55.51
C MET A 19 -61.89 -52.70 -55.82
N PRO A 20 -61.46 -53.55 -54.86
CA PRO A 20 -61.69 -53.61 -53.40
C PRO A 20 -60.36 -53.74 -52.60
N GLN A 21 -60.36 -53.81 -51.27
CA GLN A 21 -60.31 -55.09 -50.54
C GLN A 21 -60.76 -54.89 -49.08
N VAL A 22 -61.54 -55.86 -48.62
CA VAL A 22 -62.13 -55.97 -47.28
C VAL A 22 -61.22 -56.81 -46.40
N VAL A 23 -60.79 -56.29 -45.25
CA VAL A 23 -60.24 -57.08 -44.13
C VAL A 23 -60.83 -56.57 -42.81
N VAL A 24 -62.02 -57.10 -42.51
CA VAL A 24 -62.41 -57.77 -41.25
C VAL A 24 -61.81 -57.28 -39.91
N THR A 25 -62.72 -56.75 -39.08
CA THR A 25 -62.90 -56.95 -37.62
C THR A 25 -62.34 -56.02 -36.53
N ASN A 26 -63.30 -55.64 -35.68
CA ASN A 26 -63.32 -55.59 -34.21
C ASN A 26 -63.03 -54.27 -33.48
N THR A 27 -64.15 -53.70 -33.00
CA THR A 27 -64.48 -53.33 -31.61
C THR A 27 -63.35 -53.00 -30.61
N GLU A 28 -63.56 -51.84 -29.99
CA GLU A 28 -63.19 -51.44 -28.62
C GLU A 28 -61.72 -51.13 -28.29
N SER A 29 -61.46 -49.85 -27.96
CA SER A 29 -60.77 -49.49 -26.71
C SER A 29 -60.76 -47.97 -26.52
N VAL A 30 -61.39 -47.54 -25.43
CA VAL A 30 -61.28 -46.19 -24.86
C VAL A 30 -59.80 -45.89 -24.59
N LYS A 31 -59.22 -44.92 -25.31
CA LYS A 31 -57.85 -44.45 -25.04
C LYS A 31 -57.89 -43.29 -24.05
N THR A 32 -57.83 -43.62 -22.77
CA THR A 32 -57.47 -42.71 -21.67
C THR A 32 -56.17 -41.98 -22.03
N GLN A 33 -56.25 -40.65 -22.22
CA GLN A 33 -55.06 -39.81 -22.40
C GLN A 33 -54.35 -39.68 -21.05
N ALA A 34 -53.08 -40.13 -21.00
CA ALA A 34 -52.21 -39.98 -19.84
C ALA A 34 -51.77 -38.51 -19.68
N PRO A 35 -51.57 -38.01 -18.45
CA PRO A 35 -51.06 -36.65 -18.22
C PRO A 35 -49.63 -36.49 -18.78
N PRO A 36 -49.26 -35.27 -19.23
CA PRO A 36 -47.95 -35.03 -19.82
C PRO A 36 -46.82 -35.36 -18.84
N PRO A 37 -45.70 -35.95 -19.29
CA PRO A 37 -44.63 -36.33 -18.39
C PRO A 37 -43.99 -35.08 -17.77
N LEU A 38 -43.80 -35.11 -16.45
CA LEU A 38 -43.08 -34.07 -15.72
C LEU A 38 -41.65 -33.97 -16.29
N ARG A 39 -41.37 -32.86 -16.98
CA ARG A 39 -40.07 -32.58 -17.58
C ARG A 39 -39.03 -32.42 -16.48
N ARG A 40 -38.31 -33.50 -16.17
CA ARG A 40 -37.24 -33.54 -15.17
C ARG A 40 -36.21 -32.46 -15.53
N ARG A 41 -36.18 -31.37 -14.76
CA ARG A 41 -35.18 -30.30 -14.91
C ARG A 41 -33.81 -30.91 -14.69
N ARG A 42 -33.06 -31.09 -15.78
CA ARG A 42 -31.68 -31.59 -15.73
C ARG A 42 -30.84 -30.57 -14.97
N VAL A 43 -30.54 -30.87 -13.72
CA VAL A 43 -29.54 -30.13 -12.92
C VAL A 43 -28.20 -30.37 -13.62
N GLN A 44 -27.64 -29.32 -14.22
CA GLN A 44 -26.30 -29.41 -14.81
C GLN A 44 -25.28 -29.63 -13.68
N PRO A 45 -24.37 -30.61 -13.78
CA PRO A 45 -23.33 -30.78 -12.78
C PRO A 45 -22.37 -29.60 -12.86
N VAL A 46 -22.14 -28.93 -11.73
CA VAL A 46 -21.10 -27.89 -11.60
C VAL A 46 -19.76 -28.59 -11.83
N VAL A 47 -19.13 -28.34 -12.99
CA VAL A 47 -17.87 -28.97 -13.36
C VAL A 47 -16.79 -28.45 -12.40
N PRO A 48 -16.15 -29.32 -11.60
CA PRO A 48 -15.12 -28.87 -10.68
C PRO A 48 -13.94 -28.28 -11.48
N PRO A 49 -13.32 -27.18 -11.03
CA PRO A 49 -12.09 -26.66 -11.60
C PRO A 49 -11.07 -27.78 -11.79
N SER A 50 -10.36 -27.79 -12.92
CA SER A 50 -9.29 -28.77 -13.15
C SER A 50 -8.27 -28.70 -12.00
N PRO A 51 -7.77 -29.86 -11.52
CA PRO A 51 -6.87 -29.91 -10.36
C PRO A 51 -5.56 -29.15 -10.62
N ILE A 52 -5.15 -29.06 -11.90
CA ILE A 52 -3.97 -28.30 -12.34
C ILE A 52 -4.18 -26.79 -12.13
N ARG A 53 -5.35 -26.24 -12.45
CA ARG A 53 -5.65 -24.81 -12.27
C ARG A 53 -5.66 -24.42 -10.79
N ARG A 54 -6.16 -25.31 -9.92
CA ARG A 54 -6.13 -25.10 -8.45
C ARG A 54 -4.70 -25.09 -7.92
N ARG A 55 -3.84 -26.00 -8.36
CA ARG A 55 -2.41 -26.03 -7.97
C ARG A 55 -1.69 -24.77 -8.41
N LEU A 56 -1.93 -24.33 -9.65
CA LEU A 56 -1.34 -23.10 -10.18
C LEU A 56 -1.78 -21.86 -9.38
N LEU A 57 -3.07 -21.75 -9.06
CA LEU A 57 -3.59 -20.68 -8.21
C LEU A 57 -2.97 -20.70 -6.82
N ASN A 58 -2.80 -21.88 -6.22
CA ASN A 58 -2.16 -22.00 -4.91
C ASN A 58 -0.69 -21.57 -4.96
N TYR A 59 0.04 -21.91 -6.03
CA TYR A 59 1.43 -21.46 -6.20
C TYR A 59 1.53 -19.94 -6.40
N ILE A 60 0.63 -19.36 -7.20
CA ILE A 60 0.57 -17.90 -7.37
C ILE A 60 0.25 -17.24 -6.02
N LEU A 61 -0.73 -17.76 -5.29
CA LEU A 61 -1.09 -17.23 -3.98
C LEU A 61 0.09 -17.32 -3.01
N ALA A 62 0.76 -18.48 -2.96
CA ALA A 62 1.95 -18.69 -2.14
C ALA A 62 3.06 -17.69 -2.49
N LEU A 63 3.36 -17.52 -3.78
CA LEU A 63 4.33 -16.55 -4.27
C LEU A 63 3.98 -15.13 -3.81
N VAL A 64 2.72 -14.70 -3.98
CA VAL A 64 2.25 -13.37 -3.55
C VAL A 64 2.39 -13.20 -2.04
N THR A 65 2.01 -14.19 -1.23
CA THR A 65 2.23 -14.12 0.23
C THR A 65 3.71 -14.01 0.59
N VAL A 66 4.60 -14.77 -0.07
CA VAL A 66 6.04 -14.68 0.20
C VAL A 66 6.56 -13.29 -0.15
N VAL A 67 6.18 -12.75 -1.31
CA VAL A 67 6.56 -11.39 -1.72
C VAL A 67 6.07 -10.35 -0.72
N LEU A 68 4.82 -10.44 -0.27
CA LEU A 68 4.27 -9.53 0.75
C LEU A 68 4.99 -9.65 2.09
N VAL A 69 5.35 -10.86 2.52
CA VAL A 69 6.12 -11.06 3.76
C VAL A 69 7.52 -10.47 3.63
N VAL A 70 8.19 -10.68 2.50
CA VAL A 70 9.51 -10.08 2.24
C VAL A 70 9.41 -8.56 2.20
N ASP A 71 8.42 -8.00 1.50
CA ASP A 71 8.20 -6.55 1.44
C ASP A 71 7.84 -5.95 2.81
N ALA A 72 7.07 -6.66 3.63
CA ALA A 72 6.79 -6.25 5.01
C ALA A 72 8.01 -6.35 5.94
N LEU A 73 9.00 -7.18 5.62
CA LEU A 73 10.24 -7.31 6.40
C LEU A 73 11.34 -6.35 5.91
N VAL A 74 11.43 -6.13 4.58
CA VAL A 74 12.55 -5.48 3.90
C VAL A 74 12.18 -4.12 3.29
N GLY A 75 10.91 -3.88 2.95
CA GLY A 75 10.47 -2.65 2.29
C GLY A 75 10.43 -1.43 3.22
N ASP A 76 10.19 -0.25 2.62
CA ASP A 76 10.20 1.08 3.28
C ASP A 76 9.20 1.22 4.46
N LYS A 77 8.24 0.28 4.58
CA LYS A 77 7.28 0.16 5.70
C LYS A 77 7.60 -0.98 6.67
N GLY A 78 8.74 -1.64 6.50
CA GLY A 78 9.14 -2.76 7.32
C GLY A 78 9.56 -2.33 8.72
N LEU A 79 9.25 -3.17 9.71
CA LEU A 79 9.67 -2.97 11.11
C LEU A 79 11.19 -2.74 11.22
N ILE A 80 11.97 -3.34 10.33
CA ILE A 80 13.43 -3.28 10.38
C ILE A 80 13.94 -1.86 10.07
N GLU A 81 13.40 -1.21 9.04
CA GLU A 81 13.85 0.12 8.62
C GLU A 81 13.37 1.21 9.59
N THR A 82 12.13 1.09 10.10
CA THR A 82 11.64 1.97 11.17
C THR A 82 12.46 1.82 12.46
N MET A 83 12.93 0.61 12.80
CA MET A 83 13.83 0.43 13.95
C MET A 83 15.22 1.02 13.72
N ARG A 84 15.79 0.89 12.51
CA ARG A 84 17.09 1.48 12.16
C ARG A 84 17.02 3.00 12.13
N ALA A 85 16.01 3.56 11.46
CA ALA A 85 15.76 4.98 11.44
C ALA A 85 15.61 5.53 12.86
N ARG A 86 14.82 4.88 13.72
CA ARG A 86 14.63 5.31 15.11
C ARG A 86 15.91 5.28 15.94
N ARG A 87 16.81 4.31 15.71
CA ARG A 87 18.13 4.27 16.35
C ARG A 87 19.05 5.38 15.86
N GLN A 88 19.08 5.64 14.55
CA GLN A 88 19.86 6.73 13.99
C GLN A 88 19.36 8.10 14.49
N TYR A 89 18.04 8.31 14.52
CA TYR A 89 17.45 9.51 15.12
C TYR A 89 17.79 9.64 16.61
N ALA A 90 17.73 8.56 17.38
CA ALA A 90 18.10 8.59 18.80
C ALA A 90 19.57 8.97 19.02
N ASN A 91 20.48 8.40 18.23
CA ASN A 91 21.91 8.72 18.31
C ASN A 91 22.19 10.18 17.94
N VAL A 92 21.62 10.67 16.84
CA VAL A 92 21.79 12.07 16.41
C VAL A 92 21.18 13.03 17.44
N ALA A 93 20.00 12.71 17.99
CA ALA A 93 19.36 13.51 19.01
C ALA A 93 20.18 13.56 20.31
N ALA A 94 20.79 12.44 20.73
CA ALA A 94 21.67 12.38 21.89
C ALA A 94 22.92 13.25 21.67
N SER A 95 23.57 13.13 20.52
CA SER A 95 24.73 13.98 20.17
C SER A 95 24.37 15.45 20.17
N LEU A 96 23.20 15.82 19.64
CA LEU A 96 22.72 17.20 19.63
C LEU A 96 22.46 17.74 21.05
N ALA A 97 21.92 16.91 21.95
CA ALA A 97 21.72 17.28 23.34
C ALA A 97 23.05 17.56 24.05
N VAL A 98 24.04 16.68 23.87
CA VAL A 98 25.40 16.86 24.41
C VAL A 98 26.03 18.14 23.88
N LEU A 99 25.97 18.39 22.57
CA LEU A 99 26.55 19.58 21.94
C LEU A 99 25.89 20.89 22.41
N ARG A 100 24.57 20.86 22.64
CA ARG A 100 23.84 22.00 23.21
C ARG A 100 24.24 22.29 24.65
N GLN A 101 24.42 21.24 25.46
CA GLN A 101 24.89 21.39 26.84
C GLN A 101 26.30 21.98 26.87
N GLN A 102 27.21 21.47 26.03
CA GLN A 102 28.57 22.02 25.93
C GLN A 102 28.54 23.49 25.50
N ASN A 103 27.77 23.84 24.46
CA ASN A 103 27.62 25.24 24.06
C ASN A 103 27.09 26.13 25.18
N ALA A 104 26.14 25.64 25.98
CA ALA A 104 25.61 26.40 27.11
C ALA A 104 26.68 26.64 28.18
N LEU A 105 27.50 25.63 28.49
CA LEU A 105 28.62 25.74 29.44
C LEU A 105 29.69 26.71 28.94
N LEU A 106 30.17 26.56 27.70
CA LEU A 106 31.17 27.46 27.13
C LEU A 106 30.68 28.92 27.10
N ARG A 107 29.39 29.15 26.82
CA ARG A 107 28.81 30.49 26.89
C ARG A 107 28.78 31.05 28.31
N ASP A 108 28.58 30.20 29.31
CA ASP A 108 28.66 30.62 30.71
C ASP A 108 30.09 30.95 31.11
N ASP A 109 31.05 30.13 30.69
CA ASP A 109 32.47 30.36 30.93
C ASP A 109 32.91 31.68 30.28
N ILE A 110 32.55 31.92 29.02
CA ILE A 110 32.82 33.20 28.34
C ILE A 110 32.26 34.37 29.15
N ARG A 111 31.00 34.31 29.60
CA ARG A 111 30.42 35.38 30.42
C ARG A 111 31.19 35.61 31.70
N ARG A 112 31.59 34.55 32.41
CA ARG A 112 32.38 34.67 33.65
C ARG A 112 33.76 35.27 33.40
N LEU A 113 34.41 34.89 32.30
CA LEU A 113 35.70 35.45 31.89
C LEU A 113 35.57 36.91 31.43
N GLU A 114 34.47 37.28 30.77
CA GLU A 114 34.15 38.66 30.38
C GLU A 114 33.78 39.55 31.56
N GLU A 115 33.26 38.98 32.65
CA GLU A 115 32.96 39.69 33.90
C GLU A 115 34.21 39.97 34.75
N ASP A 116 35.28 39.18 34.59
CA ASP A 116 36.59 39.44 35.21
C ASP A 116 37.73 39.65 34.19
N PRO A 117 37.64 40.69 33.34
CA PRO A 117 38.69 41.01 32.38
C PRO A 117 39.94 41.59 33.07
N ALA A 118 39.81 42.09 34.30
CA ALA A 118 40.91 42.65 35.08
C ALA A 118 41.93 41.57 35.46
N THR A 119 41.48 40.37 35.81
CA THR A 119 42.39 39.24 36.07
C THR A 119 43.16 38.85 34.82
N ILE A 120 42.52 38.77 33.65
CA ILE A 120 43.21 38.47 32.39
C ILE A 120 44.21 39.58 32.02
N GLU A 121 43.84 40.85 32.21
CA GLU A 121 44.73 41.99 31.98
C GLU A 121 45.96 41.96 32.89
N SER A 122 45.80 41.54 34.15
CA SER A 122 46.90 41.44 35.11
C SER A 122 47.93 40.37 34.68
N ILE A 123 47.47 39.21 34.21
CA ILE A 123 48.33 38.13 33.72
C ILE A 123 49.03 38.56 32.42
N ALA A 124 48.29 39.19 31.51
CA ALA A 124 48.85 39.71 30.26
C ALA A 124 49.96 40.76 30.50
N ARG A 125 49.81 41.61 31.52
CA ARG A 125 50.84 42.59 31.91
C ARG A 125 52.03 41.95 32.65
N GLN A 126 51.79 41.03 33.58
CA GLN A 126 52.85 40.44 34.41
C GLN A 126 53.69 39.39 33.66
N GLU A 127 53.04 38.46 32.96
CA GLU A 127 53.74 37.33 32.35
C GLU A 127 54.16 37.61 30.92
N LEU A 128 53.33 38.33 30.17
CA LEU A 128 53.55 38.58 28.75
C LEU A 128 54.08 39.99 28.46
N GLY A 129 54.12 40.88 29.46
CA GLY A 129 54.55 42.27 29.29
C GLY A 129 53.69 43.07 28.30
N LEU A 130 52.46 42.61 28.04
CA LEU A 130 51.57 43.23 27.07
C LEU A 130 50.95 44.50 27.65
N MET A 131 50.82 45.53 26.82
CA MET A 131 50.25 46.83 27.15
C MET A 131 49.14 47.18 26.14
N ARG A 132 48.11 47.90 26.58
CA ARG A 132 47.01 48.29 25.71
C ARG A 132 47.47 49.35 24.67
N PRO A 133 46.91 49.35 23.45
CA PRO A 133 47.19 50.40 22.48
C PRO A 133 46.88 51.79 23.08
N GLY A 134 47.90 52.66 23.14
CA GLY A 134 47.80 54.00 23.73
C GLY A 134 48.40 54.15 25.14
N GLU A 135 48.90 53.08 25.76
CA GLU A 135 49.68 53.17 27.01
C GLU A 135 51.14 53.59 26.74
N LEU A 136 51.74 54.35 27.67
CA LEU A 136 53.10 54.88 27.56
C LEU A 136 54.08 54.01 28.38
N LEU A 137 55.09 53.44 27.72
CA LEU A 137 56.17 52.71 28.37
C LEU A 137 57.25 53.68 28.89
N PHE A 138 57.38 53.80 30.21
CA PHE A 138 58.48 54.55 30.84
C PHE A 138 59.65 53.62 31.14
N VAL A 139 60.70 53.69 30.32
CA VAL A 139 61.97 53.03 30.61
C VAL A 139 62.82 53.97 31.45
N VAL A 140 62.84 53.73 32.76
CA VAL A 140 63.75 54.44 33.67
C VAL A 140 65.15 53.88 33.45
N LYS A 141 66.02 54.65 32.81
CA LYS A 141 67.46 54.37 32.81
C LYS A 141 68.02 54.92 34.10
N ASP A 142 68.61 54.06 34.93
CA ASP A 142 69.43 54.52 36.04
C ASP A 142 70.50 55.44 35.43
N ALA A 143 70.36 56.73 35.68
CA ALA A 143 71.41 57.68 35.39
C ALA A 143 72.56 57.27 36.30
N ASP A 144 73.63 56.75 35.70
CA ASP A 144 74.89 56.46 36.36
C ASP A 144 75.15 57.56 37.38
N LYS A 145 75.06 57.17 38.65
CA LYS A 145 75.38 58.02 39.78
C LYS A 145 76.89 58.12 39.82
N THR A 146 77.46 58.79 38.82
CA THR A 146 78.89 59.07 38.73
C THR A 146 79.20 60.10 39.79
N ARG A 147 79.78 59.59 40.87
CA ARG A 147 80.35 60.31 41.99
C ARG A 147 81.80 60.67 41.68
#